data_AF-A0A0R1NC22-F1
#
_entry.id   AF-A0A0R1NC22-F1
#
_cell.length_a   1.000
_cell.length_b   1.000
_cell.length_c   1.000
_cell.angle_alpha   90.00
_cell.angle_beta   90.00
_cell.angle_gamma   90.00
#
_symmetry.space_group_name_H-M   'P 1'
#
loop_
_entity.id
_entity.type
_entity.pdbx_description
1 polymer ?
#
loop_
_entity_poly.entity_id
_entity_poly.type
_entity_poly.pdbx_seq_one_letter_code
_entity_poly.pdbx_strand_id
1 'polypeptide(L)'
;MKYISGLYALNIPDPAEQTTGDWHWGALDWTRIPLFNSSNSIYGDYGIRRNANVPHAPGNTFYNVANHIRALLDMLVAGQLDLAGGMRDDFICNDALTPEVSDKVWQLRHTTNWLQIDKFMGSEYFMQWEDYKDDRTHAATKATQGPHS
;
A
#
# COMPACT_ATOMS: atom_id res chain seq x y z
N MET A 1 10.72 8.36 10.35
CA MET A 1 11.82 7.50 9.86
C MET A 1 11.91 7.66 8.34
N LYS A 2 13.12 7.77 7.77
CA LYS A 2 13.31 7.82 6.31
C LYS A 2 13.32 6.41 5.72
N TYR A 3 12.62 6.20 4.60
CA TYR A 3 12.47 4.88 3.97
C TYR A 3 12.22 4.99 2.46
N ILE A 4 12.50 3.91 1.74
CA ILE A 4 12.19 3.72 0.31
C ILE A 4 10.74 3.22 0.19
N SER A 5 9.98 3.77 -0.75
CA SER A 5 8.58 3.40 -1.01
C SER A 5 8.22 3.49 -2.49
N GLY A 6 6.94 3.25 -2.82
CA GLY A 6 6.40 3.27 -4.17
C GLY A 6 7.10 2.30 -5.12
N LEU A 7 7.24 2.69 -6.39
CA LEU A 7 7.86 1.84 -7.43
C LEU A 7 9.22 1.26 -7.03
N TYR A 8 10.06 2.02 -6.32
CA TYR A 8 11.36 1.51 -5.87
C TYR A 8 11.21 0.35 -4.88
N ALA A 9 10.26 0.44 -3.95
CA ALA A 9 10.00 -0.62 -2.99
C ALA A 9 9.34 -1.85 -3.64
N LEU A 10 8.45 -1.67 -4.63
CA LEU A 10 7.88 -2.77 -5.43
C LEU A 10 8.92 -3.59 -6.19
N ASN A 11 10.10 -3.02 -6.39
CA ASN A 11 11.22 -3.64 -7.09
C ASN A 11 12.31 -4.19 -6.14
N ILE A 12 12.06 -4.20 -4.82
CA ILE A 12 12.97 -4.75 -3.82
C ILE A 12 12.31 -6.00 -3.20
N PRO A 13 12.81 -7.22 -3.49
CA PRO A 13 12.24 -8.43 -2.93
C PRO A 13 12.25 -8.41 -1.39
N ASP A 14 11.15 -8.88 -0.80
CA ASP A 14 11.06 -9.16 0.62
C ASP A 14 10.86 -10.66 0.85
N PRO A 15 11.86 -11.38 1.39
CA PRO A 15 11.76 -12.81 1.65
C PRO A 15 10.66 -13.20 2.64
N ALA A 16 10.19 -12.24 3.46
CA ALA A 16 9.11 -12.47 4.43
C ALA A 16 7.72 -12.15 3.84
N GLU A 17 7.65 -11.49 2.68
CA GLU A 17 6.40 -11.08 2.05
C GLU A 17 5.94 -12.14 1.05
N GLN A 18 4.63 -12.37 1.00
CA GLN A 18 4.00 -13.36 0.10
C GLN A 18 3.37 -12.63 -1.08
N THR A 19 4.14 -11.79 -1.75
CA THR A 19 3.68 -10.94 -2.86
C THR A 19 4.64 -11.03 -4.04
N THR A 20 4.14 -10.76 -5.25
CA THR A 20 4.96 -10.81 -6.45
C THR A 20 5.89 -9.60 -6.56
N GLY A 21 5.41 -8.38 -6.37
CA GLY A 21 6.18 -7.16 -6.69
C GLY A 21 6.21 -6.88 -8.21
N ASP A 22 7.08 -5.97 -8.65
CA ASP A 22 7.11 -5.45 -10.03
C ASP A 22 8.26 -6.04 -10.88
N TRP A 23 9.38 -6.45 -10.28
CA TRP A 23 10.56 -7.06 -10.93
C TRP A 23 11.25 -6.26 -12.06
N HIS A 24 10.71 -5.12 -12.50
CA HIS A 24 11.27 -4.23 -13.52
C HIS A 24 12.36 -3.27 -12.99
N TRP A 25 13.20 -3.72 -12.05
CA TRP A 25 14.19 -2.89 -11.36
C TRP A 25 15.17 -2.19 -12.33
N GLY A 26 15.46 -2.78 -13.49
CA GLY A 26 16.36 -2.21 -14.51
C GLY A 26 15.86 -0.90 -15.13
N ALA A 27 14.58 -0.56 -14.96
CA ALA A 27 13.99 0.69 -15.47
C ALA A 27 14.15 1.88 -14.49
N LEU A 28 14.63 1.66 -13.27
CA LEU A 28 14.73 2.68 -12.22
C LEU A 28 16.14 3.26 -12.06
N ASP A 29 16.23 4.53 -11.67
CA ASP A 29 17.49 5.19 -11.33
C ASP A 29 17.86 4.97 -9.86
N TRP A 30 18.60 3.88 -9.61
CA TRP A 30 19.07 3.52 -8.28
C TRP A 30 20.18 4.44 -7.73
N THR A 31 20.69 5.38 -8.52
CA THR A 31 21.65 6.39 -8.03
C THR A 31 20.96 7.54 -7.32
N ARG A 32 19.65 7.72 -7.54
CA ARG A 32 18.84 8.80 -6.96
C ARG A 32 17.51 8.28 -6.41
N ILE A 33 17.60 7.49 -5.35
CA ILE A 33 16.44 6.87 -4.71
C ILE A 33 15.64 7.92 -3.90
N PRO A 34 14.33 8.12 -4.16
CA PRO A 34 13.49 9.01 -3.37
C PRO A 34 13.24 8.44 -1.97
N LEU A 35 13.30 9.29 -0.93
CA LEU A 35 13.05 8.87 0.45
C LEU A 35 11.80 9.52 1.03
N PHE A 36 10.87 8.69 1.46
CA PHE A 36 9.66 9.06 2.20
C PHE A 36 9.98 9.26 3.69
N ASN A 37 9.09 9.90 4.45
CA ASN A 37 9.23 10.04 5.90
C ASN A 37 7.97 9.55 6.62
N SER A 38 8.13 8.51 7.44
CA SER A 38 7.01 7.86 8.13
C SER A 38 6.27 8.79 9.10
N SER A 39 6.93 9.84 9.62
CA SER A 39 6.30 10.83 10.50
C SER A 39 5.21 11.65 9.80
N ASN A 40 5.23 11.69 8.48
CA ASN A 40 4.27 12.46 7.67
C ASN A 40 3.17 11.56 7.09
N SER A 41 3.20 10.26 7.37
CA SER A 41 2.23 9.29 6.86
C SER A 41 1.23 8.91 7.94
N ILE A 42 -0.03 8.75 7.54
CA ILE A 42 -1.10 8.25 8.41
C ILE A 42 -0.81 6.83 8.92
N TYR A 43 0.05 6.09 8.22
CA TYR A 43 0.41 4.71 8.54
C TYR A 43 1.60 4.62 9.51
N GLY A 44 2.23 5.74 9.86
CA GLY A 44 3.45 5.74 10.67
C GLY A 44 4.48 4.76 10.11
N ASP A 45 5.01 3.88 10.97
CA ASP A 45 6.03 2.90 10.63
C ASP A 45 5.46 1.57 10.06
N TYR A 46 4.13 1.44 9.88
CA TYR A 46 3.51 0.21 9.37
C TYR A 46 4.09 -0.21 8.01
N GLY A 47 4.39 -1.49 7.88
CA GLY A 47 4.91 -2.09 6.65
C GLY A 47 6.33 -1.66 6.31
N ILE A 48 7.06 -0.95 7.19
CA ILE A 48 8.44 -0.55 6.93
C ILE A 48 9.40 -1.54 7.59
N ARG A 49 10.19 -2.22 6.76
CA ARG A 49 11.31 -3.04 7.20
C ARG A 49 12.53 -2.18 7.44
N ARG A 50 13.28 -2.53 8.47
CA ARG A 50 14.52 -1.82 8.83
C ARG A 50 15.72 -2.56 8.29
N ASN A 51 16.72 -1.80 7.84
CA ASN A 51 18.02 -2.33 7.43
C ASN A 51 17.91 -3.46 6.38
N ALA A 52 17.03 -3.28 5.39
CA ALA A 52 16.88 -4.18 4.26
C ALA A 52 18.01 -3.93 3.25
N ASN A 53 18.56 -5.02 2.70
CA ASN A 53 19.52 -4.95 1.60
C ASN A 53 18.80 -4.47 0.34
N VAL A 54 19.35 -3.46 -0.33
CA VAL A 54 18.85 -2.94 -1.61
C VAL A 54 19.90 -3.26 -2.68
N PRO A 55 19.81 -4.44 -3.34
CA PRO A 55 20.89 -4.98 -4.17
C PRO A 55 21.23 -4.10 -5.38
N HIS A 56 20.27 -3.29 -5.84
CA HIS A 56 20.43 -2.43 -7.01
C HIS A 56 21.00 -1.05 -6.68
N ALA A 57 21.06 -0.68 -5.40
CA ALA A 57 21.66 0.58 -4.97
C ALA A 57 23.20 0.51 -5.08
N PRO A 58 23.87 1.57 -5.58
CA PRO A 58 25.32 1.63 -5.59
C PRO A 58 25.92 1.39 -4.19
N GLY A 59 27.03 0.65 -4.13
CA GLY A 59 27.81 0.50 -2.90
C GLY A 59 27.30 -0.52 -1.88
N ASN A 60 26.39 -1.44 -2.25
CA ASN A 60 25.82 -2.47 -1.36
C ASN A 60 25.18 -1.84 -0.10
N THR A 61 24.11 -1.08 -0.33
CA THR A 61 23.54 -0.18 0.68
C THR A 61 22.31 -0.79 1.36
N PHE A 62 22.22 -0.58 2.67
CA PHE A 62 21.06 -0.95 3.48
C PHE A 62 20.15 0.25 3.74
N TYR A 63 18.84 0.05 3.58
CA TYR A 63 17.82 1.09 3.79
C TYR A 63 16.67 0.58 4.66
N ASN A 64 15.86 1.51 5.16
CA ASN A 64 14.50 1.14 5.55
C ASN A 64 13.63 1.09 4.29
N VAL A 65 12.81 0.06 4.12
CA VAL A 65 12.09 -0.22 2.87
C VAL A 65 10.65 -0.61 3.20
N ALA A 66 9.68 0.02 2.53
CA ALA A 66 8.28 -0.39 2.58
C ALA A 66 8.12 -1.81 2.00
N ASN A 67 7.28 -2.64 2.62
CA ASN A 67 6.73 -3.82 1.97
C ASN A 67 5.81 -3.39 0.82
N HIS A 68 5.43 -4.33 -0.05
CA HIS A 68 4.67 -4.00 -1.25
C HIS A 68 3.30 -3.38 -0.93
N ILE A 69 2.60 -3.86 0.11
CA ILE A 69 1.36 -3.22 0.56
C ILE A 69 1.61 -1.74 0.90
N ARG A 70 2.60 -1.43 1.74
CA ARG A 70 2.90 -0.06 2.12
C ARG A 70 3.35 0.79 0.93
N ALA A 71 4.11 0.22 0.00
CA ALA A 71 4.54 0.90 -1.21
C ALA A 71 3.34 1.36 -2.06
N LEU A 72 2.36 0.48 -2.25
CA LEU A 72 1.12 0.77 -2.97
C LEU A 72 0.28 1.81 -2.23
N LEU A 73 0.11 1.69 -0.92
CA LEU A 73 -0.62 2.67 -0.11
C LEU A 73 -0.01 4.08 -0.22
N ASP A 74 1.32 4.19 -0.20
CA ASP A 74 1.99 5.49 -0.38
C ASP A 74 1.75 6.06 -1.79
N MET A 75 1.67 5.21 -2.83
CA MET A 75 1.30 5.62 -4.20
C MET A 75 -0.15 6.10 -4.28
N LEU A 76 -1.09 5.42 -3.63
CA LEU A 76 -2.49 5.84 -3.54
C LEU A 76 -2.60 7.23 -2.87
N VAL A 77 -1.89 7.45 -1.77
CA VAL A 77 -1.82 8.76 -1.08
C VAL A 77 -1.26 9.84 -2.00
N ALA A 78 -0.23 9.51 -2.79
CA ALA A 78 0.40 10.43 -3.73
C ALA A 78 -0.42 10.69 -5.01
N GLY A 79 -1.56 10.00 -5.19
CA GLY A 79 -2.38 10.09 -6.41
C GLY A 79 -1.76 9.40 -7.62
N GLN A 80 -0.81 8.48 -7.40
CA GLN A 80 -0.09 7.74 -8.44
C GLN A 80 -0.86 6.46 -8.85
N LEU A 81 -2.16 6.59 -9.14
CA LEU A 81 -3.06 5.46 -9.37
C LEU A 81 -2.70 4.68 -10.64
N ASP A 82 -2.28 5.36 -11.70
CA ASP A 82 -1.89 4.71 -12.97
C ASP A 82 -0.69 3.78 -12.79
N LEU A 83 0.23 4.12 -11.87
CA LEU A 83 1.41 3.31 -11.56
C LEU A 83 1.08 2.16 -10.60
N ALA A 84 -0.05 2.25 -9.88
CA ALA A 84 -0.52 1.20 -8.98
C ALA A 84 -1.48 0.23 -9.69
N GLY A 85 -1.85 0.45 -10.95
CA GLY A 85 -2.72 -0.44 -11.71
C GLY A 85 -2.18 -1.87 -11.75
N GLY A 86 -3.07 -2.86 -11.59
CA GLY A 86 -2.66 -4.25 -11.38
C GLY A 86 -2.24 -4.53 -9.93
N MET A 87 -2.56 -3.65 -8.99
CA MET A 87 -2.28 -3.79 -7.56
C MET A 87 -2.63 -5.17 -7.04
N ARG A 88 -3.83 -5.66 -7.36
CA ARG A 88 -4.31 -6.94 -6.86
C ARG A 88 -3.59 -8.12 -7.52
N ASP A 89 -3.54 -8.13 -8.84
CA ASP A 89 -3.18 -9.33 -9.61
C ASP A 89 -1.69 -9.38 -9.97
N ASP A 90 -1.04 -8.24 -10.20
CA ASP A 90 0.35 -8.17 -10.66
C ASP A 90 1.33 -7.97 -9.49
N PHE A 91 1.02 -7.07 -8.56
CA PHE A 91 1.95 -6.72 -7.48
C PHE A 91 1.73 -7.52 -6.20
N ILE A 92 0.51 -7.52 -5.67
CA ILE A 92 0.19 -8.31 -4.47
C ILE A 92 0.06 -9.78 -4.83
N CYS A 93 -0.74 -10.12 -5.84
CA CYS A 93 -0.94 -11.47 -6.37
C CYS A 93 -1.22 -12.52 -5.27
N ASN A 94 -1.89 -12.11 -4.20
CA ASN A 94 -2.19 -12.96 -3.05
C ASN A 94 -3.49 -12.50 -2.38
N ASP A 95 -4.59 -13.17 -2.72
CA ASP A 95 -5.91 -12.83 -2.19
C ASP A 95 -6.02 -12.97 -0.65
N ALA A 96 -5.12 -13.71 0.01
CA ALA A 96 -5.10 -13.79 1.47
C ALA A 96 -4.74 -12.44 2.14
N LEU A 97 -4.10 -11.54 1.39
CA LEU A 97 -3.74 -10.19 1.85
C LEU A 97 -4.84 -9.15 1.57
N THR A 98 -5.89 -9.49 0.80
CA THR A 98 -6.99 -8.57 0.46
C THR A 98 -7.66 -7.94 1.69
N PRO A 99 -7.92 -8.67 2.80
CA PRO A 99 -8.48 -8.05 4.00
C PRO A 99 -7.57 -6.97 4.59
N GLU A 100 -6.26 -7.23 4.66
CA GLU A 100 -5.28 -6.26 5.17
C GLU A 100 -5.18 -5.03 4.26
N VAL A 101 -5.13 -5.24 2.94
CA VAL A 101 -5.15 -4.15 1.95
C VAL A 101 -6.40 -3.29 2.14
N SER A 102 -7.58 -3.90 2.18
CA SER A 102 -8.86 -3.20 2.31
C SER A 102 -8.93 -2.39 3.61
N ASP A 103 -8.48 -2.98 4.73
CA ASP A 103 -8.40 -2.31 6.02
C ASP A 103 -7.49 -1.08 5.98
N LYS A 104 -6.34 -1.16 5.31
CA LYS A 104 -5.41 -0.03 5.19
C LYS A 104 -5.89 1.05 4.23
N VAL A 105 -6.51 0.68 3.12
CA VAL A 105 -7.09 1.64 2.19
C VAL A 105 -8.27 2.37 2.83
N TRP A 106 -9.09 1.69 3.63
CA TRP A 106 -10.19 2.32 4.36
C TRP A 106 -9.76 3.42 5.36
N GLN A 107 -8.51 3.37 5.83
CA GLN A 107 -7.97 4.46 6.66
C GLN A 107 -7.83 5.78 5.88
N LEU A 108 -7.75 5.71 4.54
CA LEU A 108 -7.69 6.86 3.64
C LEU A 108 -9.05 7.50 3.38
N ARG A 109 -10.16 6.99 3.92
CA ARG A 109 -11.51 7.48 3.58
C ARG A 109 -11.79 8.96 3.89
N HIS A 110 -10.93 9.58 4.67
CA HIS A 110 -10.99 10.99 5.03
C HIS A 110 -9.95 11.85 4.31
N THR A 111 -9.17 11.28 3.38
CA THR A 111 -8.22 12.04 2.57
C THR A 111 -8.94 12.77 1.44
N THR A 112 -8.34 13.85 0.96
CA THR A 112 -8.92 14.70 -0.09
C THR A 112 -9.07 13.98 -1.43
N ASN A 113 -8.25 12.96 -1.69
CA ASN A 113 -8.29 12.15 -2.91
C ASN A 113 -9.10 10.86 -2.77
N TRP A 114 -9.85 10.68 -1.67
CA TRP A 114 -10.60 9.46 -1.39
C TRP A 114 -11.43 8.96 -2.57
N LEU A 115 -12.19 9.84 -3.24
CA LEU A 115 -13.05 9.44 -4.37
C LEU A 115 -12.28 8.74 -5.49
N GLN A 116 -11.03 9.16 -5.74
CA GLN A 116 -10.18 8.55 -6.76
C GLN A 116 -9.65 7.20 -6.28
N ILE A 117 -9.27 7.09 -5.00
CA ILE A 117 -8.84 5.84 -4.37
C ILE A 117 -9.99 4.83 -4.35
N ASP A 118 -11.19 5.23 -3.94
CA ASP A 118 -12.36 4.38 -3.88
C ASP A 118 -12.72 3.82 -5.26
N LYS A 119 -12.71 4.68 -6.28
CA LYS A 119 -12.93 4.26 -7.67
C LYS A 119 -11.85 3.29 -8.15
N PHE A 120 -10.58 3.57 -7.84
CA PHE A 120 -9.46 2.70 -8.18
C PHE A 120 -9.59 1.32 -7.52
N MET A 121 -9.91 1.27 -6.23
CA MET A 121 -10.14 0.01 -5.52
C MET A 121 -11.32 -0.76 -6.11
N GLY A 122 -12.40 -0.07 -6.52
CA GLY A 122 -13.51 -0.69 -7.23
C GLY A 122 -13.13 -1.31 -8.57
N SER A 123 -12.13 -0.77 -9.28
CA SER A 123 -11.61 -1.40 -10.51
C SER A 123 -10.61 -2.52 -10.26
N GLU A 124 -9.86 -2.48 -9.16
CA GLU A 124 -8.81 -3.47 -8.85
C GLU A 124 -9.36 -4.69 -8.10
N TYR A 125 -10.28 -4.48 -7.15
CA TYR A 125 -10.81 -5.50 -6.24
C TYR A 125 -12.29 -5.81 -6.47
N PHE A 126 -12.95 -5.09 -7.38
CA PHE A 126 -14.35 -5.33 -7.79
C PHE A 126 -15.31 -5.46 -6.59
N MET A 127 -16.16 -6.47 -6.60
CA MET A 127 -17.16 -6.72 -5.56
C MET A 127 -16.57 -6.92 -4.18
N GLN A 128 -15.33 -7.42 -4.06
CA GLN A 128 -14.70 -7.61 -2.74
C GLN A 128 -14.54 -6.27 -2.00
N TRP A 129 -14.27 -5.19 -2.75
CA TRP A 129 -14.17 -3.85 -2.19
C TRP A 129 -15.54 -3.27 -1.83
N GLU A 130 -16.55 -3.47 -2.67
CA GLU A 130 -17.92 -3.00 -2.39
C GLU A 130 -18.50 -3.71 -1.16
N ASP A 131 -18.41 -5.04 -1.09
CA ASP A 131 -18.88 -5.84 0.04
C ASP A 131 -18.17 -5.40 1.35
N TYR A 132 -16.86 -5.15 1.29
CA TYR A 132 -16.09 -4.67 2.44
C TYR A 132 -16.58 -3.29 2.94
N LYS A 133 -16.91 -2.36 2.04
CA LYS A 133 -17.44 -1.04 2.41
C LYS A 133 -18.83 -1.13 3.03
N ASP A 134 -19.69 -1.98 2.47
CA ASP A 134 -21.06 -2.18 2.96
C ASP A 134 -21.05 -2.72 4.39
N ASP A 135 -20.23 -3.74 4.66
CA ASP A 135 -20.06 -4.32 6.00
C ASP A 135 -19.62 -3.27 7.03
N ARG A 136 -18.65 -2.41 6.68
CA ARG A 136 -18.16 -1.32 7.56
C ARG A 136 -19.21 -0.24 7.81
N THR A 137 -20.00 0.09 6.79
CA THR A 137 -21.06 1.12 6.88
C THR A 137 -22.24 0.62 7.71
N HIS A 138 -22.64 -0.64 7.52
CA HIS A 138 -23.66 -1.29 8.33
C HIS A 138 -23.22 -1.48 9.79
N ALA A 139 -21.97 -1.87 10.04
CA ALA A 139 -21.42 -1.97 11.38
C ALA A 139 -21.43 -0.61 12.11
N ALA A 140 -21.03 0.47 11.42
CA ALA A 140 -21.05 1.83 11.99
C ALA A 140 -22.48 2.29 12.35
N THR A 141 -23.45 1.99 11.48
CA THR A 141 -24.87 2.33 11.70
C THR A 141 -25.47 1.57 12.90
N LYS A 142 -25.16 0.27 13.04
CA LYS A 142 -25.58 -0.52 14.21
C LYS A 142 -24.95 -0.03 15.51
N ALA A 143 -23.69 0.42 15.48
CA ALA A 143 -23.00 0.94 16.66
C ALA A 143 -23.55 2.31 17.13
N THR A 144 -24.15 3.10 16.23
CA THR A 144 -24.79 4.39 16.57
C THR A 144 -26.21 4.22 17.11
N GLN A 145 -26.88 3.11 16.80
CA GLN A 145 -28.22 2.77 17.28
C GLN A 145 -28.18 1.93 18.57
N GLY A 146 -27.41 2.34 19.58
CA GLY A 146 -27.23 1.62 20.85
C GLY A 146 -28.55 1.08 21.45
N PRO A 147 -28.50 0.01 22.27
CA PRO A 147 -29.67 -0.82 22.58
C PRO A 147 -30.73 0.04 23.28
N HIS A 148 -31.82 0.33 22.58
CA HIS A 148 -33.02 0.84 23.21
C HIS A 148 -33.51 -0.24 24.19
N SER A 149 -33.36 0.07 25.48
CA SER A 149 -34.03 -0.61 26.59
C SER A 149 -35.53 -0.32 26.57
#